data_AF-A0A0B8R2C1-F1
#
_entry.id   AF-A0A0B8R2C1-F1
#
_cell.length_a   1.000
_cell.length_b   1.000
_cell.length_c   1.000
_cell.angle_alpha   90.00
_cell.angle_beta   90.00
_cell.angle_gamma   90.00
#
_symmetry.space_group_name_H-M   'P 1'
#
loop_
_entity.id
_entity.type
_entity.pdbx_description
1 polymer ?
#
loop_
_entity_poly.entity_id
_entity_poly.type
_entity_poly.pdbx_seq_one_letter_code
_entity_poly.pdbx_strand_id
1 'polypeptide(L)'
;MTKLSITLRDKDGEFTVTQEHVSGQKLLDYWDMAVEIEKNVDKMSISDVYKKRINFIAGLFDSSKVTEESILASVPAWGLQNFIKDVFETITGSKEVTGDEKKEQ
;
A
#
# COMPACT_ATOMS: atom_id res chain seq x y z
N MET A 1 12.23 11.66 7.02
CA MET A 1 12.07 10.19 6.82
C MET A 1 10.64 9.92 6.44
N THR A 2 10.40 9.27 5.30
CA THR A 2 9.06 8.90 4.84
C THR A 2 8.53 7.76 5.70
N LYS A 3 7.39 7.97 6.37
CA LYS A 3 6.65 6.92 7.09
C LYS A 3 5.47 6.47 6.23
N LEU A 4 5.12 5.20 6.30
CA LEU A 4 3.93 4.69 5.62
C LEU A 4 2.76 4.71 6.61
N SER A 5 1.72 5.49 6.32
CA SER A 5 0.53 5.60 7.17
C SER A 5 -0.73 5.36 6.34
N ILE A 6 -1.67 4.61 6.90
CA ILE A 6 -3.00 4.40 6.33
C ILE A 6 -4.06 4.61 7.42
N THR A 7 -5.22 5.13 7.01
CA THR A 7 -6.40 5.22 7.87
C THR A 7 -7.40 4.16 7.45
N LEU A 8 -7.82 3.36 8.42
CA LEU A 8 -8.80 2.29 8.27
C LEU A 8 -9.99 2.56 9.20
N ARG A 9 -11.05 1.77 9.04
CA ARG A 9 -12.27 1.85 9.82
C ARG A 9 -12.63 0.48 10.38
N ASP A 10 -12.95 0.44 11.66
CA ASP A 10 -13.58 -0.69 12.32
C ASP A 10 -14.94 -0.29 12.93
N LYS A 11 -15.50 -1.17 13.76
CA LYS A 11 -16.77 -0.93 14.47
C LYS A 11 -16.72 0.24 15.46
N ASP A 12 -15.53 0.61 15.93
CA ASP A 12 -15.30 1.61 16.97
C ASP A 12 -14.94 2.98 16.35
N GLY A 13 -14.64 3.03 15.05
CA GLY A 13 -14.45 4.26 14.29
C GLY A 13 -13.28 4.18 13.31
N GLU A 14 -12.77 5.34 12.91
CA GLU A 14 -11.55 5.42 12.12
C GLU A 14 -10.31 5.34 13.01
N PHE A 15 -9.30 4.61 12.54
CA PHE A 15 -8.01 4.50 13.20
C PHE A 15 -6.88 4.56 12.18
N THR A 16 -5.75 5.15 12.56
CA THR A 16 -4.56 5.26 11.71
C THR A 16 -3.50 4.26 12.16
N VAL A 17 -2.93 3.53 11.22
CA VAL A 17 -1.77 2.66 11.43
C VAL A 17 -0.58 3.27 10.71
N THR A 18 0.55 3.37 11.42
CA THR A 18 1.81 3.89 10.88
C THR A 18 2.90 2.83 10.98
N GLN A 19 3.55 2.55 9.86
CA GLN A 19 4.77 1.77 9.77
C GLN A 19 5.97 2.72 9.70
N GLU A 20 6.80 2.71 10.74
CA GLU A 20 8.01 3.54 10.85
C GLU A 20 9.08 3.14 9.83
N HIS A 21 9.21 1.83 9.56
CA HIS A 21 10.22 1.29 8.66
C HIS A 21 9.63 0.20 7.77
N VAL A 22 9.75 0.39 6.46
CA VAL A 22 9.51 -0.64 5.45
C VAL A 22 10.88 -1.08 4.94
N SER A 23 11.20 -2.36 5.11
CA SER A 23 12.52 -2.87 4.71
C SER A 23 12.70 -2.90 3.19
N GLY A 24 13.94 -2.81 2.72
CA GLY A 24 14.25 -2.95 1.29
C GLY A 24 13.82 -4.29 0.68
N GLN A 25 13.70 -5.35 1.50
CA GLN A 25 13.15 -6.63 1.04
C GLN A 25 11.71 -6.48 0.53
N LYS A 26 10.88 -5.65 1.17
CA LYS A 26 9.52 -5.39 0.70
C LYS A 26 9.48 -4.73 -0.67
N LEU A 27 10.48 -3.92 -1.01
CA LEU A 27 10.59 -3.37 -2.36
C LEU A 27 10.91 -4.47 -3.39
N LEU A 28 11.77 -5.44 -3.05
CA LEU A 28 12.03 -6.60 -3.92
C LEU A 28 10.77 -7.47 -4.06
N ASP A 29 10.08 -7.75 -2.96
CA ASP A 29 8.82 -8.50 -2.95
C ASP A 29 7.74 -7.83 -3.84
N TYR A 30 7.72 -6.49 -3.88
CA TYR A 30 6.85 -5.72 -4.78
C TYR A 30 7.18 -5.99 -6.25
N TRP A 31 8.47 -5.98 -6.61
CA TRP A 31 8.91 -6.26 -7.99
C TRP A 31 8.61 -7.71 -8.39
N ASP A 32 8.85 -8.66 -7.50
CA ASP A 32 8.52 -10.07 -7.73
C ASP A 32 7.02 -10.27 -7.94
N MET A 33 6.18 -9.59 -7.13
CA MET A 33 4.73 -9.58 -7.33
C MET A 33 4.34 -8.99 -8.70
N ALA A 34 4.97 -7.88 -9.11
CA ALA A 34 4.67 -7.24 -10.40
C ALA A 34 5.03 -8.16 -11.58
N VAL A 35 6.20 -8.80 -11.52
CA VAL A 35 6.64 -9.81 -12.51
C VAL A 35 5.69 -11.01 -12.54
N GLU A 36 5.22 -11.48 -11.38
CA GLU A 36 4.26 -12.58 -11.32
C GLU A 36 2.94 -12.23 -11.99
N ILE A 37 2.42 -11.01 -11.76
CA ILE A 37 1.20 -10.52 -12.40
C ILE A 37 1.40 -10.45 -13.92
N GLU A 38 2.52 -9.89 -14.39
CA GLU A 38 2.83 -9.77 -15.81
C GLU A 38 2.89 -11.16 -16.49
N LYS A 39 3.58 -12.12 -15.88
CA LYS A 39 3.71 -13.49 -16.41
C LYS A 39 2.39 -14.26 -16.46
N ASN A 40 1.39 -13.86 -15.67
CA ASN A 40 0.11 -14.56 -15.54
C ASN A 40 -1.08 -13.70 -16.00
N VAL A 41 -0.84 -12.66 -16.81
CA VAL A 41 -1.88 -11.71 -17.24
C VAL A 41 -3.09 -12.39 -17.89
N ASP A 42 -2.89 -13.45 -18.68
CA ASP A 42 -3.96 -14.19 -19.35
C ASP A 42 -4.75 -15.14 -18.43
N LYS A 43 -4.25 -15.37 -17.21
CA LYS A 43 -4.79 -16.33 -16.25
C LYS A 43 -5.39 -15.67 -15.01
N MET A 44 -5.10 -14.39 -14.77
CA MET A 44 -5.58 -13.65 -13.62
C MET A 44 -6.75 -12.75 -14.03
N SER A 45 -7.83 -12.79 -13.26
CA SER A 45 -8.84 -11.75 -13.39
C SER A 45 -8.33 -10.43 -12.84
N ILE A 46 -8.96 -9.33 -13.24
CA ILE A 46 -8.69 -8.00 -12.67
C ILE A 46 -8.88 -8.04 -11.13
N SER A 47 -9.89 -8.77 -10.64
CA SER A 47 -10.12 -8.90 -9.20
C SER A 47 -8.94 -9.57 -8.50
N ASP A 48 -8.37 -10.63 -9.08
CA ASP A 48 -7.21 -11.35 -8.51
C ASP A 48 -6.00 -10.43 -8.40
N VAL A 49 -5.75 -9.61 -9.43
CA VAL A 49 -4.66 -8.62 -9.43
C VAL A 49 -4.84 -7.62 -8.29
N TYR A 50 -6.05 -7.09 -8.10
CA TYR A 50 -6.32 -6.14 -7.01
C TYR A 50 -6.18 -6.79 -5.63
N LYS A 51 -6.73 -8.00 -5.43
CA LYS A 51 -6.56 -8.74 -4.16
C LYS A 51 -5.11 -9.00 -3.83
N LYS A 52 -4.30 -9.38 -4.83
CA LYS A 52 -2.86 -9.62 -4.66
C LYS A 52 -2.12 -8.37 -4.21
N ARG A 53 -2.42 -7.22 -4.83
CA ARG A 53 -1.86 -5.92 -4.45
C ARG A 53 -2.27 -5.51 -3.04
N ILE A 54 -3.55 -5.69 -2.68
CA ILE A 54 -4.05 -5.33 -1.35
C ILE A 54 -3.45 -6.24 -0.27
N ASN A 55 -3.32 -7.54 -0.53
CA ASN A 55 -2.64 -8.47 0.38
C ASN A 55 -1.17 -8.08 0.59
N PHE A 56 -0.48 -7.70 -0.47
CA PHE A 56 0.88 -7.18 -0.35
C PHE A 56 0.91 -5.91 0.51
N ILE A 57 0.00 -4.95 0.30
CA ILE A 57 -0.11 -3.73 1.12
C ILE A 57 -0.34 -4.07 2.59
N ALA A 58 -1.23 -5.01 2.90
CA ALA A 58 -1.45 -5.46 4.27
C ALA A 58 -0.16 -5.99 4.91
N GLY A 59 0.60 -6.78 4.16
CA GLY A 59 1.91 -7.30 4.58
C GLY A 59 3.04 -6.27 4.70
N LEU A 60 2.80 -4.98 4.42
CA LEU A 60 3.76 -3.90 4.70
C LEU A 60 3.72 -3.44 6.16
N PHE A 61 2.64 -3.75 6.89
CA PHE A 61 2.43 -3.29 8.26
C PHE A 61 2.63 -4.44 9.24
N ASP A 62 3.31 -4.15 10.35
CA ASP A 62 3.46 -5.13 11.45
C ASP A 62 2.14 -5.30 12.26
N SER A 63 1.20 -4.37 12.09
CA SER A 63 -0.09 -4.40 12.77
C SER A 63 -1.04 -5.44 12.18
N SER A 64 -1.45 -6.40 13.01
CA SER A 64 -2.45 -7.42 12.67
C SER A 64 -3.85 -6.84 12.35
N LYS A 65 -4.08 -5.55 12.62
CA LYS A 65 -5.31 -4.85 12.22
C LYS A 65 -5.36 -4.51 10.73
N VAL A 66 -4.21 -4.53 10.03
CA VAL A 66 -4.15 -4.24 8.60
C VAL A 66 -4.25 -5.56 7.84
N THR A 67 -5.47 -5.89 7.41
CA THR A 67 -5.79 -7.07 6.59
C THR A 67 -6.41 -6.65 5.26
N GLU A 68 -6.45 -7.55 4.27
CA GLU A 68 -7.18 -7.33 3.01
C GLU A 68 -8.63 -6.88 3.27
N GLU A 69 -9.32 -7.59 4.16
CA GLU A 69 -10.71 -7.30 4.53
C GLU A 69 -10.85 -5.90 5.15
N SER A 70 -9.96 -5.52 6.07
CA SER A 70 -10.00 -4.20 6.70
C SER A 70 -9.77 -3.07 5.68
N ILE A 71 -8.86 -3.27 4.72
CA ILE A 71 -8.58 -2.29 3.66
C ILE A 71 -9.80 -2.16 2.75
N LEU A 72 -10.36 -3.27 2.26
CA LEU A 72 -11.52 -3.27 1.38
C LEU A 72 -12.78 -2.69 2.05
N ALA A 73 -12.95 -2.88 3.35
CA ALA A 73 -14.07 -2.30 4.10
C ALA A 73 -13.90 -0.78 4.34
N SER A 74 -12.65 -0.30 4.41
CA SER A 74 -12.34 1.10 4.76
C SER A 74 -12.24 2.01 3.54
N VAL A 75 -11.68 1.51 2.44
CA VAL A 75 -11.39 2.32 1.27
C VAL A 75 -12.64 2.36 0.36
N PRO A 76 -13.17 3.55 0.03
CA PRO A 76 -14.32 3.64 -0.85
C PRO A 76 -13.99 3.10 -2.25
N ALA A 77 -14.97 2.49 -2.91
CA ALA A 77 -14.76 1.82 -4.21
C ALA A 77 -14.13 2.74 -5.27
N TRP A 78 -14.54 4.01 -5.33
CA TRP A 78 -13.98 5.01 -6.26
C TRP A 78 -12.57 5.50 -5.87
N GLY A 79 -12.11 5.22 -4.66
CA GLY A 79 -10.78 5.59 -4.15
C GLY A 79 -9.76 4.45 -4.15
N LEU A 80 -10.18 3.20 -4.40
CA LEU A 80 -9.34 2.01 -4.23
C LEU A 80 -8.07 2.04 -5.09
N GLN A 81 -8.21 2.42 -6.37
CA GLN A 81 -7.06 2.48 -7.27
C GLN A 81 -6.04 3.54 -6.83
N ASN A 82 -6.51 4.72 -6.39
CA ASN A 82 -5.64 5.79 -5.91
C ASN A 82 -4.96 5.39 -4.60
N PHE A 83 -5.67 4.76 -3.68
CA PHE A 83 -5.11 4.23 -2.45
C PHE A 83 -3.94 3.26 -2.72
N ILE A 84 -4.14 2.29 -3.61
CA ILE A 84 -3.09 1.31 -3.97
C ILE A 84 -1.89 2.03 -4.59
N LYS A 85 -2.15 2.95 -5.52
CA LYS A 85 -1.11 3.73 -6.20
C LYS A 85 -0.29 4.52 -5.18
N ASP A 86 -0.94 5.26 -4.28
CA ASP A 86 -0.27 6.10 -3.29
C ASP A 86 0.65 5.30 -2.36
N VAL A 87 0.23 4.10 -1.94
CA VAL A 87 1.07 3.21 -1.13
C VAL A 87 2.28 2.73 -1.93
N PHE A 88 2.09 2.33 -3.19
CA PHE A 88 3.18 1.86 -4.04
C PHE A 88 4.18 2.96 -4.36
N GLU A 89 3.73 4.16 -4.71
CA GLU A 89 4.62 5.29 -4.93
C GLU A 89 5.40 5.67 -3.66
N THR A 90 4.81 5.47 -2.48
CA THR A 90 5.48 5.70 -1.20
C THR A 90 6.63 4.71 -1.00
N ILE A 91 6.42 3.41 -1.22
CA ILE A 91 7.46 2.38 -0.99
C ILE A 91 8.51 2.34 -2.10
N THR A 92 8.19 2.76 -3.32
CA THR A 92 9.17 2.87 -4.42
C THR A 92 9.95 4.19 -4.37
N GLY A 93 9.60 5.10 -3.45
CA GLY A 93 10.18 6.44 -3.39
C GLY A 93 9.82 7.32 -4.58
N SER A 94 8.80 6.95 -5.36
CA SER A 94 8.33 7.71 -6.54
C SER A 94 7.29 8.76 -6.19
N LYS A 95 6.77 8.76 -4.96
CA LYS A 95 5.81 9.75 -4.49
C LYS A 95 6.48 11.12 -4.46
N GLU A 96 6.01 12.04 -5.29
CA GLU A 96 6.46 13.42 -5.25
C GLU A 96 6.21 13.99 -3.85
N VAL A 97 7.29 14.39 -3.18
CA VAL A 97 7.18 15.16 -1.93
C VAL A 97 6.84 16.59 -2.35
N THR A 98 5.55 16.89 -2.50
CA THR A 98 5.10 18.28 -2.65
C THR A 98 5.27 19.01 -1.31
N GLY A 99 6.47 19.56 -1.08
CA GLY A 99 6.72 20.73 -0.22
C GLY A 99 7.27 20.49 1.20
N ASP A 100 8.21 21.38 1.54
CA ASP A 100 8.87 21.69 2.83
C ASP A 100 10.04 20.78 3.27
N GLU A 101 11.32 21.21 3.31
CA GLU A 101 11.92 22.54 3.34
C GLU A 101 13.22 22.58 2.53
N LYS A 102 13.36 23.55 1.61
CA LYS A 102 14.67 24.17 1.39
C LYS A 102 14.98 25.00 2.64
N LYS A 103 15.50 24.37 3.69
CA LYS A 103 16.24 25.05 4.75
C LYS A 103 17.54 24.31 4.93
N GLU A 104 18.61 24.95 4.48
CA GLU A 104 20.00 24.85 4.92
C GLU A 104 20.86 25.41 3.78
N GLN A 105 21.90 26.21 4.02
CA GLN A 105 22.33 27.05 5.14
C GLN A 105 23.47 27.90 4.56
#